data_AF-A0A6I2UIP0-F1
#
_entry.id   AF-A0A6I2UIP0-F1
#
_cell.length_a   1.000
_cell.length_b   1.000
_cell.length_c   1.000
_cell.angle_alpha   90.00
_cell.angle_beta   90.00
_cell.angle_gamma   90.00
#
_symmetry.space_group_name_H-M   'P 1'
#
loop_
_entity.id
_entity.type
_entity.pdbx_description
1 polymer ?
#
loop_
_entity_poly.entity_id
_entity_poly.type
_entity_poly.pdbx_seq_one_letter_code
_entity_poly.pdbx_strand_id
1 'polypeptide(L)'
;MTQFRNLRLQKGLNQEEFRKLYNERYSRNYTSAAISMIENGKRMPELSALIDFADFYDVSIDYLLGRESDDDELQISQQLRAIVGKLMTLKNEAVEEDNSSEIQENMEMLRCLLQQSEVLAKRVEKEKDNSWYKY
;
A
#
# COMPACT_ATOMS: atom_id res chain seq x y z
N MET A 1 -2.40 -7.09 16.38
CA MET A 1 -3.17 -6.79 15.14
C MET A 1 -3.37 -5.30 15.01
N THR A 2 -2.47 -4.60 14.34
CA THR A 2 -2.47 -3.13 14.19
C THR A 2 -3.52 -2.61 13.20
N GLN A 3 -4.03 -3.46 12.31
CA GLN A 3 -4.81 -3.02 11.15
C GLN A 3 -6.17 -2.39 11.48
N PHE A 4 -6.97 -3.01 12.35
CA PHE A 4 -8.26 -2.45 12.79
C PHE A 4 -8.11 -1.05 13.40
N ARG A 5 -7.05 -0.87 14.22
CA ARG A 5 -6.75 0.42 14.84
C ARG A 5 -6.31 1.45 13.80
N ASN A 6 -5.46 1.04 12.85
CA ASN A 6 -4.97 1.91 11.78
C ASN A 6 -6.12 2.39 10.89
N LEU A 7 -6.98 1.48 10.45
CA LEU A 7 -8.16 1.78 9.63
C LEU A 7 -9.13 2.74 10.34
N ARG A 8 -9.35 2.53 11.65
CA ARG A 8 -10.15 3.45 12.46
C ARG A 8 -9.55 4.86 12.50
N LEU A 9 -8.25 4.97 12.70
CA LEU A 9 -7.54 6.25 12.74
C LEU A 9 -7.51 6.94 11.37
N GLN A 10 -7.39 6.20 10.27
CA GLN A 10 -7.48 6.75 8.90
C GLN A 10 -8.84 7.38 8.62
N LYS A 11 -9.93 6.81 9.16
CA LYS A 11 -11.27 7.40 9.11
C LYS A 11 -11.46 8.56 10.09
N GLY A 12 -10.46 8.89 10.92
CA GLY A 12 -10.52 9.97 11.90
C GLY A 12 -11.43 9.68 13.10
N LEU A 13 -11.81 8.42 13.33
CA LEU A 13 -12.78 8.06 14.36
C LEU A 13 -12.11 7.68 15.67
N ASN A 14 -12.67 8.15 16.79
CA ASN A 14 -12.32 7.59 18.09
C ASN A 14 -13.00 6.22 18.29
N GLN A 15 -12.57 5.46 19.31
CA GLN A 15 -13.08 4.10 19.54
C GLN A 15 -14.57 4.05 19.90
N GLU A 16 -15.08 5.08 20.57
CA GLU A 16 -16.50 5.17 20.95
C GLU A 16 -17.39 5.54 19.77
N GLU A 17 -16.97 6.50 18.96
CA GLU A 17 -17.62 6.94 17.72
C GLU A 17 -17.72 5.79 16.73
N PHE A 18 -16.59 5.12 16.46
CA PHE A 18 -16.55 3.94 15.61
C PHE A 18 -17.52 2.86 16.10
N ARG A 19 -17.47 2.52 17.39
CA ARG A 19 -18.33 1.50 17.99
C ARG A 19 -19.82 1.86 17.81
N LYS A 20 -20.21 3.12 18.07
CA LYS A 20 -21.59 3.58 17.90
C LYS A 20 -22.03 3.43 16.45
N LEU A 21 -21.26 3.96 15.51
CA LEU A 21 -21.57 3.93 14.08
C LEU A 21 -21.64 2.50 13.52
N TYR A 22 -20.68 1.65 13.91
CA TYR A 22 -20.62 0.26 13.48
C TYR A 22 -21.79 -0.57 14.05
N ASN A 23 -22.10 -0.39 15.34
CA ASN A 23 -23.24 -1.07 15.96
C ASN A 23 -24.58 -0.66 15.33
N GLU A 24 -24.75 0.62 15.03
CA GLU A 24 -25.94 1.15 14.36
C GLU A 24 -26.07 0.63 12.93
N ARG A 25 -24.99 0.64 12.15
CA ARG A 25 -25.00 0.22 10.75
C ARG A 25 -25.24 -1.28 10.55
N TYR A 26 -24.61 -2.13 11.35
CA TYR A 26 -24.66 -3.59 11.19
C TYR A 26 -25.55 -4.28 12.24
N SER A 27 -26.31 -3.52 13.03
CA SER A 27 -27.16 -4.05 14.12
C SER A 27 -26.36 -4.94 15.09
N ARG A 28 -25.14 -4.53 15.42
CA ARG A 28 -24.22 -5.24 16.33
C ARG A 28 -24.26 -4.61 17.73
N ASN A 29 -23.79 -5.34 18.73
CA ASN A 29 -23.72 -4.87 20.12
C ASN A 29 -22.32 -5.01 20.70
N TYR A 30 -21.32 -4.43 20.02
CA TYR A 30 -19.96 -4.40 20.53
C TYR A 30 -19.82 -3.42 21.68
N THR A 31 -19.13 -3.85 22.74
CA THR A 31 -18.72 -3.00 23.87
C THR A 31 -17.35 -2.37 23.59
N SER A 32 -17.00 -1.27 24.28
CA SER A 32 -15.68 -0.65 24.12
C SER A 32 -14.54 -1.61 24.48
N ALA A 33 -14.76 -2.46 25.50
CA ALA A 33 -13.80 -3.50 25.87
C ALA A 33 -13.61 -4.52 24.74
N ALA A 34 -14.69 -4.94 24.07
CA ALA A 34 -14.62 -5.88 22.96
C ALA A 34 -13.86 -5.29 21.76
N ILE A 35 -14.14 -4.04 21.38
CA ILE A 35 -13.41 -3.35 20.31
C ILE A 35 -11.93 -3.20 20.67
N SER A 36 -11.61 -2.84 21.91
CA SER A 36 -10.22 -2.75 22.38
C SER A 36 -9.51 -4.11 22.34
N MET A 37 -10.17 -5.21 22.70
CA MET A 37 -9.60 -6.54 22.57
C MET A 37 -9.35 -6.93 21.11
N ILE A 38 -10.25 -6.55 20.19
CA ILE A 38 -10.10 -6.77 18.74
C ILE A 38 -8.92 -5.97 18.19
N GLU A 39 -8.87 -4.67 18.46
CA GLU A 39 -7.79 -3.78 18.01
C GLU A 39 -6.42 -4.16 18.59
N ASN A 40 -6.38 -4.80 19.76
CA ASN A 40 -5.14 -5.31 20.33
C ASN A 40 -4.81 -6.74 19.88
N GLY A 41 -5.66 -7.37 19.07
CA GLY A 41 -5.51 -8.76 18.63
C GLY A 41 -5.69 -9.81 19.73
N LYS A 42 -6.24 -9.42 20.89
CA LYS A 42 -6.55 -10.34 22.00
C LYS A 42 -7.81 -11.15 21.72
N ARG A 43 -8.67 -10.67 20.82
CA ARG A 43 -9.91 -11.34 20.40
C ARG A 43 -10.07 -11.21 18.89
N MET A 44 -10.37 -12.33 18.23
CA MET A 44 -10.76 -12.33 16.83
C MET A 44 -12.26 -12.02 16.72
N PRO A 45 -12.71 -11.16 15.79
CA PRO A 45 -14.11 -11.09 15.41
C PRO A 45 -14.62 -12.42 14.86
N GLU A 46 -15.91 -12.67 14.95
CA GLU A 46 -16.55 -13.76 14.22
C GLU A 46 -16.53 -13.48 12.72
N LEU A 47 -16.62 -14.53 11.89
CA LEU A 47 -16.54 -14.40 10.43
C LEU A 47 -17.55 -13.39 9.87
N SER A 48 -18.78 -13.40 10.38
CA SER A 48 -19.82 -12.45 9.96
C SER A 48 -19.41 -11.00 10.29
N ALA A 49 -18.85 -10.76 11.46
CA ALA A 49 -18.41 -9.43 11.86
C ALA A 49 -17.16 -8.99 11.08
N LEU A 50 -16.31 -9.94 10.70
CA LEU A 50 -15.14 -9.68 9.87
C LEU A 50 -15.53 -9.18 8.48
N ILE A 51 -16.56 -9.77 7.87
CA ILE A 51 -17.14 -9.29 6.60
C ILE A 51 -17.70 -7.89 6.78
N ASP A 52 -18.46 -7.65 7.86
CA ASP A 52 -19.02 -6.33 8.17
C ASP A 52 -17.90 -5.27 8.37
N PHE A 53 -16.79 -5.64 9.02
CA PHE A 53 -15.63 -4.74 9.18
C PHE A 53 -14.96 -4.43 7.84
N ALA A 54 -14.80 -5.43 6.98
CA ALA A 54 -14.24 -5.25 5.64
C ALA A 54 -15.11 -4.29 4.80
N ASP A 55 -16.43 -4.47 4.82
CA ASP A 55 -17.39 -3.57 4.18
C ASP A 55 -17.38 -2.15 4.80
N PHE A 56 -17.29 -2.04 6.13
CA PHE A 56 -17.27 -0.75 6.80
C PHE A 56 -16.05 0.10 6.43
N TYR A 57 -14.88 -0.55 6.33
CA TYR A 57 -13.63 0.10 6.01
C TYR A 57 -13.36 0.19 4.50
N ASP A 58 -14.19 -0.46 3.67
CA ASP A 58 -14.03 -0.56 2.22
C ASP A 58 -12.69 -1.20 1.83
N VAL A 59 -12.38 -2.35 2.44
CA VAL A 59 -11.14 -3.11 2.24
C VAL A 59 -11.40 -4.59 2.07
N SER A 60 -10.42 -5.33 1.54
CA SER A 60 -10.49 -6.79 1.46
C SER A 60 -10.37 -7.42 2.86
N ILE A 61 -10.97 -8.60 3.04
CA ILE A 61 -10.80 -9.38 4.29
C ILE A 61 -9.33 -9.77 4.49
N ASP A 62 -8.62 -10.07 3.40
CA ASP A 62 -7.20 -10.41 3.43
C ASP A 62 -6.34 -9.24 3.93
N TYR A 63 -6.64 -8.00 3.52
CA TYR A 63 -6.02 -6.79 4.06
C TYR A 63 -6.32 -6.61 5.54
N LEU A 64 -7.58 -6.78 5.95
CA LEU A 64 -8.01 -6.63 7.34
C LEU A 64 -7.30 -7.61 8.29
N LEU A 65 -7.02 -8.81 7.80
CA LEU A 65 -6.29 -9.87 8.53
C LEU A 65 -4.76 -9.72 8.46
N GLY A 66 -4.25 -8.73 7.71
CA GLY A 66 -2.82 -8.52 7.52
C GLY A 66 -2.13 -9.63 6.71
N ARG A 67 -2.87 -10.26 5.79
CA ARG A 67 -2.29 -11.21 4.80
C ARG A 67 -1.66 -10.48 3.62
N GLU A 68 -2.05 -9.24 3.37
CA GLU A 68 -1.20 -8.24 2.70
C GLU A 68 -0.16 -7.77 3.73
N SER A 69 0.67 -8.68 4.21
CA SER A 69 1.91 -8.34 4.89
C SER A 69 2.83 -7.67 3.89
N ASP A 70 3.81 -6.91 4.37
CA ASP A 70 4.84 -6.17 3.62
C ASP A 70 5.62 -6.98 2.53
N ASP A 71 5.24 -8.23 2.26
CA ASP A 71 5.62 -9.05 1.10
C ASP A 71 5.02 -8.55 -0.24
N ASP A 72 4.05 -7.64 -0.24
CA ASP A 72 3.59 -6.99 -1.49
C ASP A 72 4.59 -5.96 -2.06
N GLU A 73 5.75 -5.75 -1.41
CA GLU A 73 6.93 -5.19 -2.09
C GLU A 73 7.40 -6.06 -3.28
N LEU A 74 6.95 -7.32 -3.35
CA LEU A 74 7.27 -8.22 -4.46
C LEU A 74 6.34 -8.09 -5.68
N GLN A 75 5.25 -7.32 -5.64
CA GLN A 75 4.41 -7.16 -6.84
C GLN A 75 4.94 -6.11 -7.81
N ILE A 76 5.48 -4.99 -7.33
CA ILE A 76 5.95 -3.91 -8.23
C ILE A 76 7.16 -4.40 -9.04
N SER A 77 8.11 -5.10 -8.42
CA SER A 77 9.30 -5.63 -9.12
C SER A 77 8.93 -6.70 -10.16
N GLN A 78 7.93 -7.54 -9.86
CA GLN A 78 7.42 -8.55 -10.79
C GLN A 78 6.61 -7.93 -11.94
N GLN A 79 5.77 -6.94 -11.65
CA GLN A 79 5.04 -6.17 -12.64
C GLN A 79 6.00 -5.38 -13.54
N LEU A 80 7.02 -4.73 -12.98
CA LEU A 80 8.08 -4.05 -13.73
C LEU A 80 8.86 -5.04 -14.62
N ARG A 81 9.21 -6.22 -14.10
CA ARG A 81 9.87 -7.27 -14.91
C ARG A 81 8.99 -7.72 -16.07
N ALA A 82 7.69 -7.89 -15.85
CA ALA A 82 6.73 -8.27 -16.89
C ALA A 82 6.57 -7.16 -17.95
N ILE A 83 6.51 -5.89 -17.53
CA ILE A 83 6.44 -4.72 -18.41
C ILE A 83 7.72 -4.60 -19.24
N VAL A 84 8.90 -4.71 -18.62
CA VAL A 84 10.20 -4.69 -19.32
C VAL A 84 10.29 -5.84 -20.33
N GLY A 85 9.83 -7.03 -19.96
CA GLY A 85 9.77 -8.18 -20.87
C GLY A 85 8.94 -7.89 -22.12
N LYS A 86 7.71 -7.36 -21.95
CA LYS A 86 6.83 -6.95 -23.06
C LYS A 86 7.45 -5.84 -23.93
N LEU A 87 8.12 -4.87 -23.30
CA LEU A 87 8.73 -3.75 -24.00
C LEU A 87 9.92 -4.19 -24.87
N MET A 88 10.70 -5.18 -24.42
CA MET A 88 11.77 -5.80 -25.21
C MET A 88 11.23 -6.63 -26.38
N THR A 89 10.06 -7.27 -26.21
CA THR A 89 9.41 -8.02 -27.30
C THR A 89 8.89 -7.07 -28.38
N LEU A 90 8.19 -6.00 -27.97
CA LEU A 90 7.71 -4.94 -28.87
C LEU A 90 8.86 -4.21 -29.59
N LYS A 91 9.99 -4.00 -28.91
CA LYS A 91 11.19 -3.45 -29.54
C LYS A 91 11.72 -4.36 -30.64
N ASN A 92 11.76 -5.68 -30.42
CA ASN A 92 12.23 -6.62 -31.43
C ASN A 92 11.26 -6.73 -32.63
N GLU A 93 9.97 -6.52 -32.41
CA GLU A 93 8.97 -6.43 -33.48
C GLU A 93 9.03 -5.09 -34.25
N ALA A 94 9.50 -4.01 -33.61
CA ALA A 94 9.69 -2.69 -34.23
C ALA A 94 11.06 -2.50 -34.90
N VAL A 95 11.90 -3.55 -35.00
CA VAL A 95 13.23 -3.47 -35.65
C VAL A 95 13.17 -3.59 -37.18
N GLU A 96 11.98 -3.75 -37.76
CA GLU A 96 11.77 -3.42 -39.17
C GLU A 96 11.13 -2.03 -39.28
N GLU A 97 11.96 -0.99 -39.22
CA GLU A 97 11.87 0.30 -39.95
C GLU A 97 12.55 1.44 -39.19
N ASP A 98 13.76 1.77 -39.64
CA ASP A 98 14.30 3.12 -39.85
C ASP A 98 13.69 4.30 -39.05
N ASN A 99 13.89 4.31 -37.73
CA ASN A 99 13.72 5.53 -36.90
C ASN A 99 14.72 5.50 -35.72
N SER A 100 16.01 5.57 -36.05
CA SER A 100 17.10 5.20 -35.13
C SER A 100 17.68 6.36 -34.27
N SER A 101 17.29 7.63 -34.47
CA SER A 101 17.88 8.77 -33.71
C SER A 101 17.02 9.20 -32.52
N GLU A 102 15.77 9.60 -32.75
CA GLU A 102 14.93 10.20 -31.70
C GLU A 102 14.54 9.20 -30.61
N ILE A 103 14.28 7.93 -30.96
CA ILE A 103 13.98 6.88 -29.99
C ILE A 103 15.21 6.58 -29.12
N GLN A 104 16.40 6.62 -29.72
CA GLN A 104 17.67 6.44 -29.03
C GLN A 104 17.91 7.60 -28.04
N GLU A 105 17.73 8.84 -28.50
CA GLU A 105 17.88 10.05 -27.70
C GLU A 105 16.87 10.09 -26.53
N ASN A 106 15.61 9.72 -26.78
CA ASN A 106 14.59 9.65 -25.74
C ASN A 106 14.92 8.58 -24.68
N MET A 107 15.44 7.42 -25.10
CA MET A 107 15.88 6.37 -24.18
C MET A 107 17.08 6.79 -23.33
N GLU A 108 18.00 7.58 -23.90
CA GLU A 108 19.16 8.11 -23.20
C GLU A 108 18.77 9.23 -22.22
N MET A 109 17.83 10.09 -22.61
CA MET A 109 17.24 11.10 -21.75
C MET A 109 16.53 10.47 -20.55
N LEU A 110 15.74 9.41 -20.77
CA LEU A 110 15.05 8.68 -19.71
C LEU A 110 16.03 8.05 -18.71
N ARG A 111 17.14 7.45 -19.20
CA ARG A 111 18.20 6.92 -18.34
C ARG A 111 18.80 7.98 -17.43
N CYS A 112 19.06 9.17 -17.96
CA CYS A 112 19.67 10.25 -17.20
C CYS A 112 18.75 10.75 -16.07
N LEU A 113 17.46 10.90 -16.36
CA LEU A 113 16.45 11.30 -15.36
C LEU A 113 16.33 10.27 -14.22
N LEU A 114 16.34 8.99 -14.55
CA LEU A 114 16.27 7.91 -13.55
C LEU A 114 17.50 7.91 -12.63
N GLN A 115 18.70 8.07 -13.19
CA GLN A 115 19.93 8.17 -12.40
C GLN A 115 19.90 9.38 -11.46
N GLN A 116 19.38 10.52 -11.91
CA GLN A 116 19.24 11.71 -11.07
C GLN A 116 18.26 11.46 -9.92
N SER A 117 17.13 10.81 -10.20
CA SER A 117 16.14 10.46 -9.17
C SER A 117 16.72 9.54 -8.09
N GLU A 118 17.57 8.58 -8.47
CA GLU A 118 18.27 7.68 -7.54
C GLU A 118 19.24 8.46 -6.63
N VAL A 119 20.00 9.41 -7.19
CA VAL A 119 20.91 10.26 -6.42
C VAL A 119 20.14 11.16 -5.45
N LEU A 120 19.00 11.69 -5.86
CA LEU A 120 18.13 12.51 -5.01
C LEU A 120 17.54 11.68 -3.86
N ALA A 121 17.07 10.46 -4.13
CA ALA A 121 16.56 9.55 -3.10
C ALA A 121 17.62 9.27 -2.02
N LYS A 122 18.85 8.93 -2.43
CA LYS A 122 19.99 8.73 -1.51
C LYS A 122 20.34 9.97 -0.69
N ARG A 123 20.12 11.18 -1.23
CA ARG A 123 20.34 12.44 -0.48
C ARG A 123 19.26 12.66 0.56
N VAL A 124 17.99 12.45 0.21
CA VAL A 124 16.86 12.56 1.15
C VAL A 124 16.99 11.56 2.30
N GLU A 125 17.44 10.33 2.02
CA GLU A 125 17.71 9.32 3.05
C GLU A 125 18.84 9.76 4.01
N LYS A 126 19.94 10.30 3.47
CA LYS A 126 21.03 10.86 4.31
C LYS A 126 20.60 12.08 5.12
N GLU A 127 19.73 12.93 4.58
CA GLU A 127 19.17 14.07 5.33
C GLU A 127 18.24 13.62 6.45
N LYS A 128 17.48 12.53 6.27
CA LYS A 128 16.69 11.91 7.35
C LYS A 128 17.58 11.36 8.46
N ASP A 129 18.71 10.72 8.12
CA ASP A 129 19.68 10.23 9.12
C ASP A 129 20.42 11.37 9.85
N ASN A 130 20.64 12.51 9.18
CA ASN A 130 21.26 13.70 9.78
C ASN A 130 20.25 14.67 10.43
N SER A 131 18.95 14.38 10.39
CA SER A 131 17.92 15.20 11.04
C SER A 131 17.95 14.95 12.55
N TRP A 132 18.81 15.71 13.23
CA TRP A 132 19.02 15.69 14.67
C TRP A 132 17.85 16.28 15.49
N TYR A 133 16.64 16.33 14.93
CA TYR A 133 15.44 16.72 15.67
C TYR A 133 14.68 15.46 16.15
N LYS A 134 15.19 14.89 17.25
CA LYS A 134 14.35 14.15 18.20
C LYS A 134 13.99 15.12 19.34
N TYR A 135 12.79 15.70 19.25
CA TYR A 135 12.02 16.06 20.44
C TYR A 135 11.00 14.94 20.70
#